data_AF-A0A3L8A3P8-F1
#
_entry.id   AF-A0A3L8A3P8-F1
#
_cell.length_a   1.000
_cell.length_b   1.000
_cell.length_c   1.000
_cell.angle_alpha   90.00
_cell.angle_beta   90.00
_cell.angle_gamma   90.00
#
_symmetry.space_group_name_H-M   'P 1'
#
loop_
_entity.id
_entity.type
_entity.pdbx_description
1 polymer ?
#
loop_
_entity_poly.entity_id
_entity_poly.type
_entity_poly.pdbx_seq_one_letter_code
_entity_poly.pdbx_strand_id
1 'polypeptide(L)'
;MKQIASFNIARLRVEEDFGFLKLVVAETGSLVSDSDSPDEISVLAASAPTTLATSVATFKNAVDAFDDALKDSATVPSTALAAEADAARDNAWRAANNYLKAMAAHPTESLRRTATEFKTLFDKYGDPTSLPQTEESGILHNLLQDLKAIGNGKLSTIAFEAWLTHLESCETSFLSAVSQRTKEEAARQVGIVKESRQAADAAYRSLAGLVNALAVVNGDEAYATFIDRVNVIIDRQKTVLKARQTNGGRRKEEDERPSVL
;
A
#
# COMPACT_ATOMS: atom_id res chain seq x y z
N MET A 1 6.63 -19.82 -39.42
CA MET A 1 5.86 -18.69 -38.87
C MET A 1 6.08 -18.64 -37.37
N LYS A 2 6.79 -17.61 -36.91
CA LYS A 2 7.07 -17.36 -35.50
C LYS A 2 5.80 -16.94 -34.77
N GLN A 3 5.72 -17.29 -33.49
CA GLN A 3 4.63 -16.91 -32.60
C GLN A 3 5.16 -16.73 -31.17
N ILE A 4 4.51 -15.85 -30.42
CA ILE A 4 4.75 -15.70 -28.98
C ILE A 4 4.23 -16.95 -28.28
N ALA A 5 5.10 -17.57 -27.49
CA ALA A 5 4.80 -18.79 -26.77
C ALA A 5 3.74 -18.57 -25.70
N SER A 6 2.91 -19.59 -25.47
CA SER A 6 1.98 -19.56 -24.34
C SER A 6 2.74 -19.60 -23.02
N PHE A 7 2.27 -18.78 -22.08
CA PHE A 7 2.83 -18.63 -20.75
C PHE A 7 1.75 -18.19 -19.78
N ASN A 8 1.62 -18.90 -18.65
CA ASN A 8 0.66 -18.54 -17.61
C ASN A 8 1.29 -17.50 -16.67
N ILE A 9 1.17 -16.23 -17.06
CA ILE A 9 1.66 -15.06 -16.31
C ILE A 9 1.09 -14.99 -14.89
N ALA A 10 -0.13 -15.48 -14.65
CA ALA A 10 -0.76 -15.48 -13.32
C ALA A 10 0.00 -16.33 -12.26
N ARG A 11 0.95 -17.17 -12.68
CA ARG A 11 1.84 -17.91 -11.75
C ARG A 11 2.98 -17.06 -11.20
N LEU A 12 3.26 -15.90 -11.80
CA LEU A 12 4.24 -14.95 -11.30
C LEU A 12 3.73 -14.29 -10.01
N ARG A 13 4.66 -13.97 -9.11
CA ARG A 13 4.35 -13.05 -7.99
C ARG A 13 4.14 -11.64 -8.54
N VAL A 14 3.47 -10.78 -7.78
CA VAL A 14 3.13 -9.39 -8.22
C VAL A 14 4.33 -8.65 -8.80
N GLU A 15 5.46 -8.62 -8.09
CA GLU A 15 6.68 -7.93 -8.58
C GLU A 15 7.35 -8.62 -9.78
N GLU A 16 7.24 -9.96 -9.86
CA GLU A 16 7.79 -10.73 -10.98
C GLU A 16 6.96 -10.50 -12.25
N ASP A 17 5.64 -10.38 -12.07
CA ASP A 17 4.65 -10.07 -13.08
C ASP A 17 4.85 -8.65 -13.61
N PHE A 18 4.93 -7.66 -12.72
CA PHE A 18 5.25 -6.29 -13.08
C PHE A 18 6.58 -6.19 -13.82
N GLY A 19 7.64 -6.82 -13.30
CA GLY A 19 8.95 -6.87 -13.96
C GLY A 19 8.91 -7.53 -15.34
N PHE A 20 8.16 -8.64 -15.49
CA PHE A 20 7.92 -9.27 -16.78
C PHE A 20 7.24 -8.32 -17.77
N LEU A 21 6.16 -7.65 -17.36
CA LEU A 21 5.42 -6.73 -18.20
C LEU A 21 6.27 -5.52 -18.60
N LYS A 22 7.10 -4.96 -17.71
CA LYS A 22 8.06 -3.89 -18.03
C LYS A 22 9.10 -4.32 -19.06
N LEU A 23 9.61 -5.55 -18.98
CA LEU A 23 10.51 -6.09 -20.00
C LEU A 23 9.81 -6.19 -21.36
N VAL A 24 8.54 -6.64 -21.40
CA VAL A 24 7.77 -6.67 -22.65
C VAL A 24 7.51 -5.25 -23.19
N VAL A 25 7.19 -4.28 -22.32
CA VAL A 25 7.03 -2.87 -22.70
C VAL A 25 8.28 -2.35 -23.41
N ALA A 26 9.47 -2.66 -22.88
CA ALA A 26 10.74 -2.25 -23.49
C ALA A 26 10.92 -2.79 -24.92
N GLU A 27 10.37 -3.97 -25.21
CA GLU A 27 10.46 -4.56 -26.55
C GLU A 27 9.44 -4.00 -27.55
N THR A 28 8.37 -3.34 -27.10
CA THR A 28 7.32 -2.81 -27.99
C THR A 28 7.83 -1.79 -29.01
N GLY A 29 8.99 -1.17 -28.79
CA GLY A 29 9.65 -0.31 -29.78
C GLY A 29 9.99 -1.05 -31.07
N SER A 30 10.20 -2.37 -31.02
CA SER A 30 10.45 -3.20 -32.21
C SER A 30 9.20 -3.48 -33.06
N LEU A 31 8.00 -3.09 -32.59
CA LEU A 31 6.73 -3.22 -33.33
C LEU A 31 6.34 -1.95 -34.09
N VAL A 32 7.05 -0.84 -33.88
CA VAL A 32 6.78 0.44 -34.53
C VAL A 32 7.94 0.71 -35.49
N SER A 33 7.66 0.72 -36.79
CA SER A 33 8.63 1.12 -37.81
C SER A 33 8.71 2.65 -37.88
N ASP A 34 9.88 3.20 -37.57
CA ASP A 34 10.23 4.60 -37.90
C ASP A 34 10.30 4.72 -39.43
N SER A 35 9.19 5.04 -40.06
CA SER A 35 9.08 5.23 -41.52
C SER A 35 9.32 6.68 -41.96
N ASP A 36 9.94 7.50 -41.11
CA ASP A 36 10.29 8.90 -41.43
C ASP A 36 11.61 9.05 -42.23
N SER A 37 12.15 7.97 -42.81
CA SER A 37 13.26 8.08 -43.76
C SER A 37 12.72 8.44 -45.15
N PRO A 38 13.06 9.60 -45.75
CA PRO A 38 12.37 10.12 -46.95
C PRO A 38 12.57 9.34 -48.25
N ASP A 39 13.52 8.39 -48.28
CA ASP A 39 14.01 7.81 -49.52
C ASP A 39 13.88 6.28 -49.50
N GLU A 40 12.67 5.77 -49.71
CA GLU A 40 12.44 4.50 -50.42
C GLU A 40 10.92 4.27 -50.63
N ILE A 41 10.48 4.22 -51.89
CA ILE A 41 9.14 3.76 -52.27
C ILE A 41 9.13 2.23 -52.08
N SER A 42 8.93 1.78 -50.85
CA SER A 42 8.64 0.39 -50.54
C SER A 42 7.13 0.17 -50.64
N VAL A 43 6.72 -0.71 -51.56
CA VAL A 43 5.32 -1.03 -51.89
C VAL A 43 4.61 -1.83 -50.77
N LEU A 44 5.08 -1.72 -49.53
CA LEU A 44 4.52 -2.36 -48.33
C LEU A 44 4.44 -1.40 -47.13
N ALA A 45 4.31 -0.09 -47.37
CA ALA A 45 3.88 0.87 -46.35
C ALA A 45 2.39 0.67 -46.00
N ALA A 46 2.00 -0.55 -45.62
CA ALA A 46 0.90 -0.71 -44.69
C ALA A 46 1.47 -0.26 -43.34
N SER A 47 1.31 1.04 -43.05
CA SER A 47 1.32 1.59 -41.70
C SER A 47 0.93 0.50 -40.72
N ALA A 48 1.77 0.19 -39.71
CA ALA A 48 1.41 -0.75 -38.65
C ALA A 48 -0.07 -0.50 -38.33
N PRO A 49 -0.96 -1.49 -38.53
CA PRO A 49 -2.39 -1.21 -38.63
C PRO A 49 -2.76 -0.43 -37.38
N THR A 50 -3.54 0.65 -37.49
CA THR A 50 -3.82 1.59 -36.38
C THR A 50 -4.21 0.86 -35.08
N THR A 51 -4.77 -0.35 -35.22
CA THR A 51 -5.04 -1.34 -34.19
C THR A 51 -3.81 -1.82 -33.38
N LEU A 52 -2.65 -2.07 -34.00
CA LEU A 52 -1.41 -2.48 -33.33
C LEU A 52 -0.82 -1.34 -32.48
N ALA A 53 -0.70 -0.13 -33.04
CA ALA A 53 -0.22 1.03 -32.30
C ALA A 53 -1.14 1.34 -31.10
N THR A 54 -2.46 1.25 -31.30
CA THR A 54 -3.45 1.37 -30.22
C THR A 54 -3.27 0.27 -29.18
N SER A 55 -3.06 -0.99 -29.58
CA SER A 55 -2.83 -2.09 -28.63
C SER A 55 -1.54 -1.92 -27.82
N VAL A 56 -0.47 -1.38 -28.42
CA VAL A 56 0.77 -1.06 -27.72
C VAL A 56 0.54 0.05 -26.69
N ALA A 57 -0.17 1.11 -27.07
CA ALA A 57 -0.52 2.19 -26.15
C ALA A 57 -1.39 1.71 -24.99
N THR A 58 -2.43 0.91 -25.27
CA THR A 58 -3.29 0.29 -24.24
C THR A 58 -2.46 -0.57 -23.28
N PHE A 59 -1.53 -1.37 -23.79
CA PHE A 59 -0.65 -2.18 -22.96
C PHE A 59 0.25 -1.33 -22.06
N LYS A 60 0.92 -0.30 -22.62
CA LYS A 60 1.76 0.62 -21.85
C LYS A 60 0.98 1.32 -20.73
N ASN A 61 -0.17 1.90 -21.07
CA ASN A 61 -1.03 2.58 -20.10
C ASN A 61 -1.49 1.64 -18.98
N ALA A 62 -1.80 0.38 -19.28
CA ALA A 62 -2.19 -0.59 -18.26
C ALA A 62 -1.03 -0.97 -17.33
N VAL A 63 0.20 -1.05 -17.86
CA VAL A 63 1.42 -1.30 -17.05
C VAL A 63 1.76 -0.08 -16.19
N ASP A 64 1.58 1.14 -16.70
CA ASP A 64 1.80 2.37 -15.92
C ASP A 64 0.75 2.50 -14.80
N ALA A 65 -0.52 2.17 -15.07
CA ALA A 65 -1.55 2.10 -14.03
C ALA A 65 -1.24 1.05 -12.95
N PHE A 66 -0.58 -0.05 -13.31
CA PHE A 66 -0.10 -1.04 -12.35
C PHE A 66 1.10 -0.52 -11.53
N ASP A 67 2.02 0.23 -12.14
CA ASP A 67 3.13 0.90 -11.43
C ASP A 67 2.60 1.92 -10.42
N ASP A 68 1.64 2.75 -10.83
CA ASP A 68 0.98 3.74 -9.96
C ASP A 68 0.24 3.05 -8.81
N ALA A 69 -0.48 1.97 -9.11
CA ALA A 69 -1.14 1.16 -8.10
C ALA A 69 -0.17 0.57 -7.08
N LEU A 70 1.09 0.26 -7.44
CA LEU A 70 2.09 -0.21 -6.47
C LEU A 70 2.61 0.92 -5.56
N LYS A 71 2.51 2.18 -5.99
CA LYS A 71 3.01 3.37 -5.27
C LYS A 71 1.94 4.11 -4.48
N ASP A 72 0.66 3.90 -4.78
CA ASP A 72 -0.42 4.75 -4.27
C ASP A 72 -0.64 4.63 -2.75
N SER A 73 -1.03 5.76 -2.15
CA SER A 73 -1.46 5.91 -0.77
C SER A 73 -2.74 6.74 -0.78
N ALA A 74 -3.88 6.08 -0.99
CA ALA A 74 -5.17 6.75 -1.12
C ALA A 74 -6.00 6.69 0.19
N THR A 75 -6.69 7.80 0.49
CA THR A 75 -7.52 7.99 1.70
C THR A 75 -8.73 7.06 1.76
N VAL A 76 -9.06 6.52 2.93
CA VAL A 76 -10.16 5.56 3.16
C VAL A 76 -11.31 6.16 3.97
N PRO A 77 -12.52 5.56 3.99
CA PRO A 77 -13.65 6.08 4.75
C PRO A 77 -13.36 6.28 6.26
N SER A 78 -12.57 5.39 6.87
CA SER A 78 -12.13 5.51 8.27
C SER A 78 -11.21 6.69 8.56
N THR A 79 -10.71 7.42 7.54
CA THR A 79 -9.99 8.69 7.75
C THR A 79 -10.85 9.71 8.51
N ALA A 80 -12.16 9.77 8.23
CA ALA A 80 -13.07 10.68 8.94
C ALA A 80 -13.27 10.26 10.41
N LEU A 81 -13.43 8.96 10.67
CA LEU A 81 -13.57 8.42 12.03
C LEU A 81 -12.32 8.69 12.88
N ALA A 82 -11.13 8.54 12.28
CA ALA A 82 -9.87 8.85 12.95
C ALA A 82 -9.78 10.35 13.29
N ALA A 83 -10.21 11.25 12.40
CA ALA A 83 -10.22 12.69 12.65
C ALA A 83 -11.23 13.10 13.74
N GLU A 84 -12.41 12.47 13.77
CA GLU A 84 -13.40 12.72 14.82
C GLU A 84 -12.90 12.24 16.20
N ALA A 85 -12.31 11.03 16.24
CA ALA A 85 -11.72 10.50 17.47
C ALA A 85 -10.55 11.36 17.97
N ASP A 86 -9.75 11.92 17.06
CA ASP A 86 -8.67 12.85 17.35
C ASP A 86 -9.21 14.12 18.04
N ALA A 87 -10.22 14.74 17.44
CA ALA A 87 -10.87 15.93 18.00
C ALA A 87 -11.51 15.65 19.38
N ALA A 88 -12.09 14.47 19.58
CA ALA A 88 -12.65 14.07 20.87
C ALA A 88 -11.55 13.91 21.95
N ARG A 89 -10.42 13.29 21.59
CA ARG A 89 -9.24 13.13 22.45
C ARG A 89 -8.65 14.47 22.86
N ASP A 90 -8.45 15.35 21.88
CA ASP A 90 -8.04 16.74 22.04
C ASP A 90 -8.89 17.47 23.09
N ASN A 91 -10.21 17.36 22.93
CA ASN A 91 -11.17 18.00 23.83
C ASN A 91 -11.13 17.37 25.23
N ALA A 92 -10.99 16.04 25.34
CA ALA A 92 -10.87 15.36 26.62
C ALA A 92 -9.62 15.82 27.38
N TRP A 93 -8.48 15.97 26.69
CA TRP A 93 -7.25 16.48 27.31
C TRP A 93 -7.43 17.93 27.81
N ARG A 94 -7.96 18.81 26.96
CA ARG A 94 -8.20 20.22 27.32
C ARG A 94 -9.16 20.34 28.51
N ALA A 95 -10.22 19.52 28.52
CA ALA A 95 -11.21 19.53 29.60
C ALA A 95 -10.61 19.05 30.93
N ALA A 96 -9.84 17.95 30.91
CA ALA A 96 -9.14 17.46 32.09
C ALA A 96 -8.12 18.49 32.62
N ASN A 97 -7.34 19.12 31.74
CA ASN A 97 -6.39 20.16 32.11
C ASN A 97 -7.09 21.40 32.71
N ASN A 98 -8.19 21.84 32.11
CA ASN A 98 -8.99 22.97 32.60
C ASN A 98 -9.60 22.69 33.98
N TYR A 99 -10.07 21.47 34.21
CA TYR A 99 -10.55 21.02 35.51
C TYR A 99 -9.46 21.14 36.58
N LEU A 100 -8.27 20.60 36.31
CA LEU A 100 -7.13 20.67 37.22
C LEU A 100 -6.67 22.11 37.46
N LYS A 101 -6.68 22.95 36.42
CA LYS A 101 -6.39 24.38 36.55
C LYS A 101 -7.35 25.09 37.50
N ALA A 102 -8.65 24.79 37.43
CA ALA A 102 -9.64 25.34 38.36
C ALA A 102 -9.44 24.81 39.79
N MET A 103 -9.20 23.50 39.94
CA MET A 103 -8.99 22.86 41.24
C MET A 103 -7.70 23.31 41.93
N ALA A 104 -6.66 23.68 41.19
CA ALA A 104 -5.44 24.28 41.74
C ALA A 104 -5.69 25.64 42.42
N ALA A 105 -6.84 26.29 42.18
CA ALA A 105 -7.28 27.53 42.84
C ALA A 105 -8.43 27.32 43.85
N HIS A 106 -8.77 26.07 44.19
CA HIS A 106 -9.85 25.71 45.10
C HIS A 106 -9.68 26.39 46.50
N PRO A 107 -10.74 26.79 47.24
CA PRO A 107 -10.58 27.46 48.54
C PRO A 107 -9.89 26.59 49.61
N THR A 108 -10.14 25.28 49.62
CA THR A 108 -9.51 24.31 50.54
C THR A 108 -8.07 23.97 50.14
N GLU A 109 -7.10 24.25 51.01
CA GLU A 109 -5.65 24.04 50.78
C GLU A 109 -5.28 22.59 50.45
N SER A 110 -5.85 21.61 51.16
CA SER A 110 -5.55 20.20 50.91
C SER A 110 -5.98 19.77 49.50
N LEU A 111 -7.11 20.28 49.01
CA LEU A 111 -7.62 19.99 47.67
C LEU A 111 -6.77 20.67 46.59
N ARG A 112 -6.38 21.95 46.81
CA ARG A 112 -5.44 22.63 45.91
C ARG A 112 -4.15 21.86 45.76
N ARG A 113 -3.51 21.51 46.88
CA ARG A 113 -2.21 20.84 46.87
C ARG A 113 -2.27 19.52 46.09
N THR A 114 -3.32 18.73 46.30
CA THR A 114 -3.55 17.49 45.54
C THR A 114 -3.75 17.80 44.05
N ALA A 115 -4.61 18.76 43.69
CA ALA A 115 -4.84 19.12 42.29
C ALA A 115 -3.57 19.65 41.58
N THR A 116 -2.75 20.43 42.28
CA THR A 116 -1.48 20.93 41.77
C THR A 116 -0.53 19.79 41.41
N GLU A 117 -0.49 18.70 42.20
CA GLU A 117 0.33 17.51 41.87
C GLU A 117 -0.06 16.92 40.50
N PHE A 118 -1.35 16.69 40.25
CA PHE A 118 -1.82 16.22 38.94
C PHE A 118 -1.53 17.25 37.83
N LYS A 119 -1.76 18.54 38.10
CA LYS A 119 -1.52 19.62 37.14
C LYS A 119 -0.05 19.72 36.73
N THR A 120 0.89 19.45 37.64
CA THR A 120 2.32 19.43 37.30
C THR A 120 2.69 18.36 36.29
N LEU A 121 1.95 17.24 36.20
CA LEU A 121 2.14 16.26 35.13
C LEU A 121 1.68 16.80 33.78
N PHE A 122 0.51 17.44 33.72
CA PHE A 122 0.06 18.12 32.50
C PHE A 122 1.05 19.19 32.04
N ASP A 123 1.62 19.96 32.97
CA ASP A 123 2.64 20.98 32.65
C ASP A 123 3.98 20.38 32.22
N LYS A 124 4.39 19.26 32.83
CA LYS A 124 5.61 18.52 32.48
C LYS A 124 5.55 18.00 31.04
N TYR A 125 4.42 17.43 30.64
CA TYR A 125 4.23 16.81 29.34
C TYR A 125 3.83 17.81 28.24
N GLY A 126 3.30 18.97 28.62
CA GLY A 126 2.88 20.02 27.69
C GLY A 126 1.52 19.75 27.05
N ASP A 127 1.06 20.69 26.22
CA ASP A 127 -0.17 20.56 25.43
C ASP A 127 0.13 19.78 24.15
N PRO A 128 -0.41 18.55 24.00
CA PRO A 128 -0.11 17.73 22.83
C PRO A 128 -1.11 17.96 21.69
N THR A 129 -2.16 18.77 21.89
CA THR A 129 -3.35 18.85 21.02
C THR A 129 -3.15 19.58 19.70
N SER A 130 -1.92 20.05 19.44
CA SER A 130 -1.52 20.64 18.17
C SER A 130 -0.34 19.91 17.52
N LEU A 131 0.09 18.78 18.11
CA LEU A 131 1.23 18.01 17.65
C LEU A 131 0.80 16.95 16.62
N PRO A 132 1.74 16.38 15.86
CA PRO A 132 1.45 15.21 15.04
C PRO A 132 0.88 14.04 15.87
N GLN A 133 -0.12 13.34 15.33
CA GLN A 133 -0.86 12.25 15.98
C GLN A 133 0.02 11.21 16.70
N THR A 134 1.16 10.84 16.11
CA THR A 134 2.10 9.88 16.71
C THR A 134 2.80 10.45 17.94
N GLU A 135 3.19 11.72 17.89
CA GLU A 135 3.83 12.42 19.02
C GLU A 135 2.81 12.64 20.14
N GLU A 136 1.59 13.08 19.79
CA GLU A 136 0.49 13.24 20.75
C GLU A 136 0.18 11.93 21.49
N SER A 137 0.02 10.81 20.78
CA SER A 137 -0.21 9.50 21.42
C SER A 137 0.95 9.09 22.34
N GLY A 138 2.20 9.40 21.97
CA GLY A 138 3.36 9.14 22.83
C GLY A 138 3.33 9.95 24.13
N ILE A 139 2.98 11.24 24.03
CA ILE A 139 2.83 12.12 25.19
C ILE A 139 1.67 11.68 26.08
N LEU A 140 0.50 11.42 25.49
CA LEU A 140 -0.69 10.99 26.23
C LEU A 140 -0.48 9.64 26.92
N HIS A 141 0.23 8.71 26.29
CA HIS A 141 0.61 7.45 26.91
C HIS A 141 1.38 7.67 28.22
N ASN A 142 2.43 8.50 28.18
CA ASN A 142 3.26 8.78 29.34
C ASN A 142 2.50 9.57 30.43
N LEU A 143 1.71 10.56 30.01
CA LEU A 143 0.85 11.33 30.92
C LEU A 143 -0.15 10.41 31.64
N LEU A 144 -0.89 9.58 30.91
CA LEU A 144 -1.87 8.66 31.48
C LEU A 144 -1.21 7.64 32.42
N GLN A 145 -0.01 7.15 32.08
CA GLN A 145 0.75 6.26 32.95
C GLN A 145 1.12 6.94 34.28
N ASP A 146 1.67 8.15 34.23
CA ASP A 146 2.06 8.90 35.43
C ASP A 146 0.83 9.29 36.28
N LEU A 147 -0.29 9.67 35.65
CA LEU A 147 -1.54 9.99 36.35
C LEU A 147 -2.08 8.79 37.14
N LYS A 148 -2.02 7.59 36.54
CA LYS A 148 -2.42 6.34 37.22
C LYS A 148 -1.50 5.98 38.39
N ALA A 149 -0.22 6.34 38.31
CA ALA A 149 0.77 6.04 39.34
C ALA A 149 0.58 6.86 40.64
N ILE A 150 -0.11 8.01 40.59
CA ILE A 150 -0.37 8.87 41.77
C ILE A 150 -1.27 8.18 42.81
N GLY A 151 -2.09 7.20 42.40
CA GLY A 151 -2.88 6.33 43.27
C GLY A 151 -4.33 6.79 43.51
N ASN A 152 -5.24 5.82 43.62
CA ASN A 152 -6.70 6.03 43.60
C ASN A 152 -7.23 6.95 44.71
N GLY A 153 -6.63 6.96 45.90
CA GLY A 153 -7.11 7.83 47.00
C GLY A 153 -7.00 9.32 46.71
N LYS A 154 -5.98 9.73 45.93
CA LYS A 154 -5.80 11.13 45.53
C LYS A 154 -6.75 11.55 44.42
N LEU A 155 -7.06 10.64 43.49
CA LEU A 155 -8.06 10.87 42.44
C LEU A 155 -9.41 11.23 43.07
N SER A 156 -9.87 10.45 44.06
CA SER A 156 -11.18 10.64 44.70
C SER A 156 -11.27 11.92 45.50
N THR A 157 -10.14 12.32 46.11
CA THR A 157 -10.04 13.56 46.90
C THR A 157 -10.40 14.79 46.06
N ILE A 158 -10.05 14.79 44.77
CA ILE A 158 -10.33 15.89 43.85
C ILE A 158 -11.34 15.51 42.77
N ALA A 159 -12.10 14.43 42.92
CA ALA A 159 -13.10 13.95 41.95
C ALA A 159 -12.59 13.91 40.48
N PHE A 160 -11.35 13.46 40.25
CA PHE A 160 -10.73 13.47 38.93
C PHE A 160 -10.94 12.18 38.12
N GLU A 161 -11.48 11.12 38.71
CA GLU A 161 -11.64 9.81 38.08
C GLU A 161 -12.42 9.85 36.76
N ALA A 162 -13.51 10.63 36.72
CA ALA A 162 -14.34 10.75 35.52
C ALA A 162 -13.54 11.36 34.35
N TRP A 163 -12.70 12.37 34.64
CA TRP A 163 -11.86 13.02 33.63
C TRP A 163 -10.74 12.11 33.14
N LEU A 164 -10.09 11.40 34.06
CA LEU A 164 -9.04 10.43 33.72
C LEU A 164 -9.62 9.30 32.86
N THR A 165 -10.74 8.71 33.28
CA THR A 165 -11.43 7.64 32.54
C THR A 165 -11.87 8.11 31.16
N HIS A 166 -12.39 9.34 31.04
CA HIS A 166 -12.81 9.89 29.76
C HIS A 166 -11.62 10.10 28.80
N LEU A 167 -10.52 10.68 29.28
CA LEU A 167 -9.30 10.87 28.49
C LEU A 167 -8.74 9.53 28.00
N GLU A 168 -8.69 8.52 28.87
CA GLU A 168 -8.24 7.16 28.51
C GLU A 168 -9.15 6.51 27.45
N SER A 169 -10.47 6.68 27.60
CA SER A 169 -11.43 6.16 26.63
C SER A 169 -11.23 6.82 25.26
N CYS A 170 -11.03 8.14 25.22
CA CYS A 170 -10.81 8.86 23.98
C CYS A 170 -9.48 8.48 23.31
N GLU A 171 -8.39 8.34 24.06
CA GLU A 171 -7.11 7.83 23.50
C GLU A 171 -7.27 6.41 22.95
N THR A 172 -7.97 5.53 23.67
CA THR A 172 -8.24 4.16 23.20
C THR A 172 -9.08 4.16 21.92
N SER A 173 -10.12 4.99 21.86
CA SER A 173 -10.96 5.16 20.66
C SER A 173 -10.16 5.68 19.48
N PHE A 174 -9.29 6.66 19.69
CA PHE A 174 -8.40 7.19 18.66
C PHE A 174 -7.45 6.10 18.12
N LEU A 175 -6.74 5.39 18.99
CA LEU A 175 -5.83 4.31 18.60
C LEU A 175 -6.56 3.19 17.82
N SER A 176 -7.80 2.89 18.21
CA SER A 176 -8.65 1.93 17.49
C SER A 176 -9.02 2.43 16.10
N ALA A 177 -9.43 3.69 15.97
CA ALA A 177 -9.79 4.30 14.69
C ALA A 177 -8.60 4.39 13.73
N VAL A 178 -7.40 4.76 14.23
CA VAL A 178 -6.17 4.75 13.44
C VAL A 178 -5.80 3.32 13.01
N SER A 179 -5.93 2.33 13.89
CA SER A 179 -5.69 0.93 13.53
C SER A 179 -6.64 0.44 12.44
N GLN A 180 -7.92 0.82 12.50
CA GLN A 180 -8.89 0.53 11.45
C GLN A 180 -8.49 1.20 10.13
N ARG A 181 -8.11 2.48 10.17
CA ARG A 181 -7.62 3.23 9.00
C ARG A 181 -6.45 2.54 8.31
N THR A 182 -5.44 2.15 9.07
CA THR A 182 -4.28 1.43 8.52
C THR A 182 -4.67 0.10 7.87
N LYS A 183 -5.62 -0.65 8.46
CA LYS A 183 -6.10 -1.92 7.88
C LYS A 183 -6.88 -1.70 6.59
N GLU A 184 -7.75 -0.70 6.55
CA GLU A 184 -8.52 -0.36 5.35
C GLU A 184 -7.62 0.12 4.22
N GLU A 185 -6.64 0.98 4.51
CA GLU A 185 -5.65 1.46 3.54
C GLU A 185 -4.87 0.27 2.95
N ALA A 186 -4.39 -0.63 3.81
CA ALA A 186 -3.67 -1.83 3.36
C ALA A 186 -4.56 -2.76 2.50
N ALA A 187 -5.81 -3.00 2.91
CA ALA A 187 -6.72 -3.87 2.17
C ALA A 187 -7.11 -3.28 0.81
N ARG A 188 -7.40 -1.98 0.75
CA ARG A 188 -7.69 -1.27 -0.48
C ARG A 188 -6.49 -1.31 -1.42
N GLN A 189 -5.29 -1.06 -0.91
CA GLN A 189 -4.06 -1.10 -1.69
C GLN A 189 -3.87 -2.47 -2.35
N VAL A 190 -4.07 -3.57 -1.61
CA VAL A 190 -4.06 -4.93 -2.16
C VAL A 190 -5.11 -5.12 -3.26
N GLY A 191 -6.31 -4.56 -3.10
CA GLY A 191 -7.38 -4.59 -4.10
C GLY A 191 -7.00 -3.89 -5.40
N ILE A 192 -6.53 -2.64 -5.31
CA ILE A 192 -6.13 -1.83 -6.47
C ILE A 192 -4.96 -2.48 -7.22
N VAL A 193 -3.96 -2.99 -6.48
CA VAL A 193 -2.83 -3.75 -7.06
C VAL A 193 -3.32 -5.00 -7.79
N LYS A 194 -4.29 -5.72 -7.23
CA LYS A 194 -4.87 -6.90 -7.88
C LYS A 194 -5.61 -6.55 -9.17
N GLU A 195 -6.43 -5.51 -9.17
CA GLU A 195 -7.23 -5.10 -10.33
C GLU A 195 -6.35 -4.56 -11.46
N SER A 196 -5.42 -3.66 -11.14
CA SER A 196 -4.46 -3.10 -12.11
C SER A 196 -3.56 -4.18 -12.72
N ARG A 197 -3.07 -5.13 -11.91
CA ARG A 197 -2.37 -6.32 -12.41
C ARG A 197 -3.21 -7.09 -13.43
N GLN A 198 -4.46 -7.41 -13.10
CA GLN A 198 -5.34 -8.16 -14.01
C GLN A 198 -5.59 -7.42 -15.33
N ALA A 199 -5.70 -6.09 -15.28
CA ALA A 199 -5.83 -5.25 -16.46
C ALA A 199 -4.55 -5.27 -17.32
N ALA A 200 -3.37 -5.13 -16.72
CA ALA A 200 -2.08 -5.19 -17.42
C ALA A 200 -1.84 -6.57 -18.05
N ASP A 201 -2.14 -7.65 -17.31
CA ASP A 201 -2.08 -9.03 -17.79
C ASP A 201 -3.02 -9.27 -18.98
N ALA A 202 -4.22 -8.70 -18.94
CA ALA A 202 -5.18 -8.80 -20.03
C ALA A 202 -4.68 -8.04 -21.27
N ALA A 203 -4.17 -6.82 -21.08
CA ALA A 203 -3.62 -6.02 -22.17
C ALA A 203 -2.40 -6.69 -22.83
N TYR A 204 -1.52 -7.31 -22.04
CA TYR A 204 -0.41 -8.11 -22.57
C TYR A 204 -0.91 -9.29 -23.42
N ARG A 205 -1.89 -10.06 -22.91
CA ARG A 205 -2.46 -11.20 -23.65
C ARG A 205 -3.11 -10.75 -24.96
N SER A 206 -3.82 -9.63 -24.94
CA SER A 206 -4.42 -9.02 -26.14
C SER A 206 -3.34 -8.58 -27.15
N LEU A 207 -2.28 -7.91 -26.70
CA LEU A 207 -1.17 -7.51 -27.57
C LEU A 207 -0.48 -8.72 -28.19
N ALA A 208 -0.14 -9.74 -27.40
CA ALA A 208 0.49 -10.95 -27.89
C ALA A 208 -0.39 -11.70 -28.91
N GLY A 209 -1.70 -11.79 -28.63
CA GLY A 209 -2.68 -12.37 -29.56
C GLY A 209 -2.77 -11.61 -30.87
N LEU A 210 -2.78 -10.26 -30.83
CA LEU A 210 -2.81 -9.42 -32.02
C LEU A 210 -1.53 -9.58 -32.86
N VAL A 211 -0.36 -9.54 -32.22
CA VAL A 211 0.93 -9.75 -32.93
C VAL A 211 0.97 -11.12 -33.61
N ASN A 212 0.55 -12.18 -32.91
CA ASN A 212 0.47 -13.52 -33.51
C ASN A 212 -0.50 -13.55 -34.70
N ALA A 213 -1.69 -12.93 -34.58
CA ALA A 213 -2.65 -12.87 -35.68
C ALA A 213 -2.11 -12.10 -36.90
N LEU A 214 -1.45 -10.96 -36.66
CA LEU A 214 -0.82 -10.18 -37.73
C LEU A 214 0.31 -10.93 -38.42
N ALA A 215 1.11 -11.71 -37.67
CA ALA A 215 2.13 -12.58 -38.24
C ALA A 215 1.54 -13.70 -39.13
N VAL A 216 0.35 -14.20 -38.78
CA VAL A 216 -0.38 -15.17 -39.62
C VAL A 216 -0.87 -14.56 -40.92
N VAL A 217 -1.46 -13.37 -40.85
CA VAL A 217 -2.11 -12.73 -42.00
C VAL A 217 -1.11 -12.08 -42.95
N ASN A 218 -0.07 -11.43 -42.41
CA ASN A 218 0.85 -10.58 -43.17
C ASN A 218 2.25 -11.18 -43.36
N GLY A 219 2.53 -12.35 -42.78
CA GLY A 219 3.89 -12.87 -42.63
C GLY A 219 4.57 -12.38 -41.36
N ASP A 220 5.58 -13.11 -40.89
CA ASP A 220 6.19 -12.92 -39.57
C ASP A 220 7.41 -11.98 -39.55
N GLU A 221 7.96 -11.59 -40.70
CA GLU A 221 9.18 -10.78 -40.81
C GLU A 221 9.11 -9.47 -39.99
N ALA A 222 8.02 -8.72 -40.14
CA ALA A 222 7.81 -7.44 -39.45
C ALA A 222 7.65 -7.57 -37.92
N TYR A 223 7.37 -8.78 -37.41
CA TYR A 223 7.11 -9.03 -36.00
C TYR A 223 8.18 -9.91 -35.34
N ALA A 224 9.09 -10.48 -36.14
CA ALA A 224 10.02 -11.52 -35.72
C ALA A 224 10.89 -11.09 -34.54
N THR A 225 11.42 -9.86 -34.56
CA THR A 225 12.26 -9.33 -33.48
C THR A 225 11.51 -9.26 -32.16
N PHE A 226 10.30 -8.72 -32.15
CA PHE A 226 9.46 -8.65 -30.96
C PHE A 226 9.14 -10.06 -30.44
N ILE A 227 8.71 -10.96 -31.34
CA ILE A 227 8.34 -12.33 -30.99
C ILE A 227 9.52 -13.08 -30.35
N ASP A 228 10.71 -13.02 -30.96
CA ASP A 228 11.89 -13.71 -30.45
C ASP A 228 12.29 -13.20 -29.06
N ARG A 229 12.31 -11.87 -28.87
CA ARG A 229 12.73 -11.27 -27.59
C ARG A 229 11.73 -11.54 -26.47
N VAL A 230 10.43 -11.45 -26.76
CA VAL A 230 9.38 -11.83 -25.80
C VAL A 230 9.48 -13.32 -25.44
N ASN A 231 9.77 -14.20 -26.40
CA ASN A 231 9.98 -15.62 -26.12
C ASN A 231 11.19 -15.88 -25.21
N VAL A 232 12.31 -15.15 -25.40
CA VAL A 232 13.45 -15.22 -24.48
C VAL A 232 13.06 -14.80 -23.06
N ILE A 233 12.26 -13.73 -22.92
CA ILE A 233 11.75 -13.27 -21.62
C ILE A 233 10.86 -14.37 -21.00
N ILE A 234 9.95 -14.97 -21.77
CA ILE A 234 9.06 -16.05 -21.32
C ILE A 234 9.88 -17.26 -20.84
N ASP A 235 10.91 -17.67 -21.57
CA ASP A 235 11.71 -18.85 -21.21
C ASP A 235 12.51 -18.63 -19.93
N ARG A 236 13.01 -17.41 -19.70
CA ARG A 236 13.57 -17.02 -18.40
C ARG A 236 12.55 -17.18 -17.28
N GLN A 237 11.32 -16.69 -17.46
CA GLN A 237 10.28 -16.82 -16.44
C GLN A 237 9.85 -18.27 -16.20
N LYS A 238 9.72 -19.08 -17.25
CA LYS A 238 9.48 -20.53 -17.13
C LYS A 238 10.57 -21.22 -16.31
N THR A 239 11.83 -20.82 -16.49
CA THR A 239 12.97 -21.35 -15.72
C THR A 239 12.88 -20.99 -14.25
N VAL A 240 12.56 -19.73 -13.93
CA VAL A 240 12.33 -19.26 -12.55
C VAL A 240 11.20 -20.05 -11.87
N LEU A 241 10.08 -20.26 -12.57
CA LEU A 241 8.96 -21.02 -12.03
C LEU A 241 9.30 -22.50 -11.79
N LYS A 242 10.03 -23.14 -12.72
CA LYS A 242 10.50 -24.53 -12.55
C LYS A 242 11.40 -24.67 -11.32
N ALA A 243 12.40 -23.81 -11.19
CA ALA A 243 13.31 -23.82 -10.03
C ALA A 243 12.56 -23.66 -8.70
N ARG A 244 11.54 -22.80 -8.67
CA ARG A 244 10.68 -22.62 -7.48
C ARG A 244 9.90 -23.89 -7.13
N GLN A 245 9.34 -24.58 -8.12
CA GLN A 245 8.62 -25.84 -7.90
C GLN A 245 9.55 -26.92 -7.35
N THR A 246 10.74 -27.08 -7.92
CA THR A 246 11.72 -28.08 -7.46
C THR A 246 12.19 -27.81 -6.02
N ASN A 247 12.52 -26.56 -5.70
CA ASN A 247 12.96 -26.21 -4.35
C ASN A 247 11.83 -26.30 -3.31
N GLY A 248 10.59 -25.99 -3.71
CA GLY A 248 9.41 -26.15 -2.86
C GLY A 248 9.10 -27.61 -2.55
N GLY A 249 9.25 -28.51 -3.54
CA GLY A 249 9.08 -29.95 -3.35
C GLY A 249 10.12 -30.52 -2.39
N ARG A 250 11.40 -30.16 -2.59
CA ARG A 250 12.49 -30.63 -1.74
C ARG A 250 12.37 -30.22 -0.26
N ARG A 251 11.88 -29.00 0.02
CA ARG A 251 11.62 -28.56 1.41
C ARG A 251 10.51 -29.35 2.09
N LYS A 252 9.44 -29.69 1.35
CA LYS A 252 8.36 -30.55 1.88
C LYS A 252 8.85 -31.96 2.18
N GLU A 253 9.70 -32.52 1.32
CA GLU A 253 10.33 -33.83 1.55
C GLU A 253 11.29 -33.81 2.75
N GLU A 254 11.96 -32.69 3.02
CA GLU A 254 12.80 -32.52 4.21
C GLU A 254 11.97 -32.35 5.51
N ASP A 255 10.83 -31.64 5.47
CA ASP A 255 9.92 -31.48 6.61
C ASP A 255 9.10 -32.74 6.93
N GLU A 256 8.83 -33.60 5.94
CA GLU A 256 8.12 -34.89 6.12
C GLU A 256 9.05 -36.05 6.51
N ARG A 257 10.37 -35.84 6.55
CA ARG A 257 11.31 -36.86 7.04
C ARG A 257 11.16 -37.02 8.55
N PRO A 258 10.85 -38.22 9.06
CA PRO A 258 10.72 -38.43 10.50
C PRO A 258 12.05 -38.11 11.20
N SER A 259 11.96 -37.34 12.29
CA SER A 259 13.10 -37.05 13.17
C SER A 259 13.75 -38.35 13.61
N VAL A 260 14.97 -38.60 13.14
CA VAL A 260 15.78 -39.71 13.63
C VAL A 260 16.29 -39.30 15.02
N LEU A 261 15.61 -39.79 16.06
CA LEU A 261 16.11 -39.82 17.43
C LEU A 261 17.18 -40.90 17.58
#